data_AF-A0A9Q5EZG1-F1
#
_entry.id   AF-A0A9Q5EZG1-F1
#
_cell.length_a   1.000
_cell.length_b   1.000
_cell.length_c   1.000
_cell.angle_alpha   90.00
_cell.angle_beta   90.00
_cell.angle_gamma   90.00
#
_symmetry.space_group_name_H-M   'P 1'
#
loop_
_entity.id
_entity.type
_entity.pdbx_description
1 polymer ?
#
loop_
_entity_poly.entity_id
_entity_poly.type
_entity_poly.pdbx_seq_one_letter_code
_entity_poly.pdbx_strand_id
1 'polypeptide(L)'
;MSVVSFARTRPRLFWSLIAALVVALYLSSLGVYAASDDSDAGWTEVTPDADEVLVIVSLTEVRPSTSRVDVEVSVAPGASFLDSGGADLAREMTVLVSPSIARTKLVLPQGTSVTTFDTQVLLDGQAGRWPFDRFVVDPLVVTAYTGSGSDVQTHPTRVLVDGEAEDWTVGDDVLSADGQDVQEVRVEVHRSGGILVYSALLLAMMVILAALAAFVSIQTARRRRVVHTDMLGWMAAMVFAVIQPSMSVCTTRRRRAVWIDTNAASAARITIIANSSAE
;
A
#
# COMPACT_ATOMS: atom_id res chain seq x y z
N MET A 1 31.69 -19.14 -56.49
CA MET A 1 31.89 -19.67 -55.12
C MET A 1 32.09 -18.49 -54.18
N SER A 2 31.06 -18.10 -53.43
CA SER A 2 31.18 -17.08 -52.38
C SER A 2 30.75 -17.70 -51.07
N VAL A 3 31.73 -18.04 -50.23
CA VAL A 3 31.51 -18.60 -48.89
C VAL A 3 31.20 -17.42 -47.98
N VAL A 4 29.92 -17.25 -47.62
CA VAL A 4 29.49 -16.28 -46.62
C VAL A 4 30.01 -16.75 -45.26
N SER A 5 31.02 -16.07 -44.72
CA SER A 5 31.58 -16.36 -43.41
C SER A 5 30.60 -15.93 -42.32
N PHE A 6 29.91 -16.88 -41.69
CA PHE A 6 29.14 -16.60 -40.48
C PHE A 6 30.10 -16.36 -39.30
N ALA A 7 30.11 -15.13 -38.81
CA ALA A 7 30.86 -14.76 -37.61
C ALA A 7 30.45 -15.68 -36.44
N ARG A 8 31.42 -16.42 -35.89
CA ARG A 8 31.31 -17.11 -34.60
C ARG A 8 31.08 -16.05 -33.53
N THR A 9 29.83 -15.73 -33.22
CA THR A 9 29.49 -15.00 -32.00
C THR A 9 29.96 -15.86 -30.82
N ARG A 10 31.01 -15.39 -30.15
CA ARG A 10 31.66 -16.13 -29.05
C ARG A 10 30.65 -16.22 -27.90
N PRO A 11 30.31 -17.43 -27.39
CA PRO A 11 29.31 -17.59 -26.34
C PRO A 11 29.67 -16.83 -25.06
N ARG A 12 30.97 -16.58 -24.84
CA ARG A 12 31.47 -15.73 -23.75
C ARG A 12 30.92 -14.30 -23.80
N LEU A 13 30.75 -13.74 -25.00
CA LEU A 13 30.27 -12.37 -25.20
C LEU A 13 28.79 -12.23 -24.82
N PHE A 14 28.01 -13.28 -25.05
CA PHE A 14 26.60 -13.35 -24.69
C PHE A 14 26.42 -13.42 -23.16
N TRP A 15 27.18 -14.29 -22.48
CA TRP A 15 27.16 -14.38 -21.02
C TRP A 15 27.62 -13.08 -20.35
N SER A 16 28.65 -12.42 -20.91
CA SER A 16 29.07 -11.11 -20.40
C SER A 16 28.04 -10.02 -20.62
N LEU A 17 27.26 -10.05 -21.72
CA LEU A 17 26.17 -9.11 -21.95
C LEU A 17 25.01 -9.32 -20.98
N ILE A 18 24.61 -10.57 -20.73
CA ILE A 18 23.61 -10.89 -19.72
C ILE A 18 24.09 -10.46 -18.34
N ALA A 19 25.31 -10.83 -17.96
CA ALA A 19 25.87 -10.44 -16.66
C ALA A 19 25.90 -8.91 -16.51
N ALA A 20 26.33 -8.17 -17.54
CA ALA A 20 26.32 -6.71 -17.53
C ALA A 20 24.91 -6.13 -17.38
N LEU A 21 23.90 -6.70 -18.05
CA LEU A 21 22.51 -6.27 -17.93
C LEU A 21 21.95 -6.52 -16.52
N VAL A 22 22.24 -7.68 -15.94
CA VAL A 22 21.83 -8.02 -14.56
C VAL A 22 22.49 -7.09 -13.56
N VAL A 23 23.79 -6.84 -13.70
CA VAL A 23 24.53 -5.91 -12.83
C VAL A 23 23.98 -4.49 -12.98
N ALA A 24 23.69 -4.03 -14.20
CA ALA A 24 23.08 -2.72 -14.42
C ALA A 24 21.71 -2.60 -13.76
N LEU A 25 20.85 -3.62 -13.88
CA LEU A 25 19.54 -3.66 -13.23
C LEU A 25 19.66 -3.68 -11.70
N TYR A 26 20.60 -4.47 -11.17
CA TYR A 26 20.86 -4.53 -9.73
C TYR A 26 21.37 -3.18 -9.20
N LEU A 27 22.34 -2.56 -9.87
CA LEU A 27 22.86 -1.24 -9.50
C LEU A 27 21.78 -0.15 -9.64
N SER A 28 20.92 -0.23 -10.65
CA SER A 28 19.76 0.67 -10.78
C SER A 28 18.78 0.49 -9.63
N SER A 29 18.51 -0.75 -9.22
CA SER A 29 17.65 -1.05 -8.07
C SER A 29 18.26 -0.52 -6.77
N LEU A 30 19.57 -0.67 -6.60
CA LEU A 30 20.28 -0.18 -5.43
C LEU A 30 20.32 1.36 -5.39
N GLY A 31 20.44 2.01 -6.55
CA GLY A 31 20.35 3.46 -6.68
C GLY A 31 18.96 3.98 -6.33
N VAL A 32 17.90 3.29 -6.75
CA VAL A 32 16.53 3.62 -6.35
C VAL A 32 16.34 3.41 -4.85
N TYR A 33 16.80 2.29 -4.29
CA TYR A 33 16.73 2.02 -2.85
C TYR A 33 17.42 3.12 -2.03
N ALA A 34 18.66 3.46 -2.38
CA ALA A 34 19.44 4.48 -1.68
C ALA A 34 18.89 5.91 -1.88
N ALA A 35 18.14 6.16 -2.96
CA ALA A 35 17.44 7.42 -3.18
C ALA A 35 16.05 7.46 -2.54
N SER A 36 15.55 6.32 -2.04
CA SER A 36 14.25 6.22 -1.37
C SER A 36 14.38 6.34 0.16
N ASP A 37 15.48 6.93 0.64
CA ASP A 37 15.87 6.95 2.05
C ASP A 37 14.95 7.82 2.93
N ASP A 38 14.60 7.22 4.07
CA ASP A 38 14.09 7.76 5.34
C ASP A 38 13.25 9.03 5.31
N SER A 39 11.94 8.85 5.09
CA SER A 39 10.95 9.60 5.87
C SER A 39 10.53 8.80 7.11
N ASP A 40 11.50 8.20 7.82
CA ASP A 40 11.36 7.97 9.27
C ASP A 40 11.45 9.34 9.94
N ALA A 41 10.52 10.24 9.60
CA ALA A 41 10.24 11.42 10.39
C ALA A 41 9.55 10.88 11.65
N GLY A 42 10.38 10.34 12.56
CA GLY A 42 9.92 9.74 13.81
C GLY A 42 8.90 10.68 14.44
N TRP A 43 7.74 10.11 14.78
CA TRP A 43 6.61 10.84 15.34
C TRP A 43 7.11 11.84 16.38
N THR A 44 7.14 13.11 15.98
CA THR A 44 7.55 14.18 16.88
C THR A 44 6.29 14.58 17.62
N GLU A 45 6.28 14.41 18.94
CA GLU A 45 5.15 14.82 19.77
C GLU A 45 5.01 16.34 19.70
N VAL A 46 4.17 16.80 18.77
CA VAL A 46 3.90 18.23 18.61
C VAL A 46 2.78 18.60 19.58
N THR A 47 3.11 19.42 20.58
CA THR A 47 2.10 19.98 21.48
C THR A 47 1.46 21.21 20.82
N PRO A 48 0.12 21.32 20.75
CA PRO A 48 -0.55 22.54 20.28
C PRO A 48 -0.30 23.72 21.21
N ASP A 49 -0.24 24.92 20.66
CA ASP A 49 -0.30 26.14 21.47
C ASP A 49 -1.67 26.27 22.16
N ALA A 50 -1.74 27.08 23.23
CA ALA A 50 -2.94 27.15 24.08
C ALA A 50 -4.22 27.52 23.30
N ASP A 51 -4.10 28.40 22.30
CA ASP A 51 -5.20 28.93 21.48
C ASP A 51 -5.24 28.33 20.06
N GLU A 52 -4.49 27.25 19.83
CA GLU A 52 -4.38 26.57 18.54
C GLU A 52 -5.12 25.23 18.58
N VAL A 53 -5.65 24.80 17.44
CA VAL A 53 -6.16 23.43 17.26
C VAL A 53 -5.20 22.68 16.36
N LEU A 54 -4.51 21.67 16.90
CA LEU A 54 -3.71 20.75 16.10
C LEU A 54 -4.64 19.68 15.52
N VAL A 55 -4.55 19.42 14.22
CA VAL A 55 -5.26 18.35 13.53
C VAL A 55 -4.22 17.44 12.91
N ILE A 56 -4.20 16.19 13.34
CA ILE A 56 -3.31 15.15 12.86
C ILE A 56 -4.08 14.33 11.82
N VAL A 57 -3.53 14.24 10.63
CA VAL A 57 -4.13 13.59 9.46
C VAL A 57 -3.29 12.36 9.15
N SER A 58 -3.70 11.20 9.64
CA SER A 58 -2.97 9.94 9.48
C SER A 58 -3.51 9.16 8.28
N LEU A 59 -2.64 8.84 7.32
CA LEU A 59 -3.02 8.04 6.16
C LEU A 59 -3.08 6.55 6.51
N THR A 60 -4.24 5.92 6.32
CA THR A 60 -4.44 4.51 6.67
C THR A 60 -4.35 3.58 5.46
N GLU A 61 -5.07 3.88 4.38
CA GLU A 61 -5.10 3.01 3.19
C GLU A 61 -5.18 3.85 1.90
N VAL A 62 -4.28 3.61 0.96
CA VAL A 62 -4.34 4.24 -0.37
C VAL A 62 -4.98 3.26 -1.36
N ARG A 63 -5.99 3.73 -2.11
CA ARG A 63 -6.72 2.97 -3.13
C ARG A 63 -6.53 3.57 -4.53
N PRO A 64 -5.42 3.23 -5.23
CA PRO A 64 -5.09 3.78 -6.56
C PRO A 64 -6.13 3.50 -7.63
N SER A 65 -6.84 2.37 -7.55
CA SER A 65 -7.87 1.97 -8.53
C SER A 65 -9.04 2.95 -8.58
N THR A 66 -9.27 3.67 -7.49
CA THR A 66 -10.34 4.66 -7.39
C THR A 66 -9.83 6.08 -7.15
N SER A 67 -8.50 6.28 -7.14
CA SER A 67 -7.84 7.54 -6.75
C SER A 67 -8.37 8.09 -5.41
N ARG A 68 -8.43 7.23 -4.39
CA ARG A 68 -8.90 7.60 -3.05
C ARG A 68 -7.88 7.21 -1.99
N VAL A 69 -7.86 7.96 -0.90
CA VAL A 69 -7.12 7.60 0.31
C VAL A 69 -8.07 7.63 1.50
N ASP A 70 -7.98 6.60 2.33
CA ASP A 70 -8.63 6.51 3.63
C ASP A 70 -7.70 7.14 4.66
N VAL A 71 -8.25 8.07 5.42
CA VAL A 71 -7.52 8.95 6.31
C VAL A 71 -8.23 8.98 7.65
N GLU A 72 -7.49 8.76 8.72
CA GLU A 72 -7.93 8.98 10.08
C GLU A 72 -7.54 10.39 10.50
N VAL A 73 -8.54 11.19 10.89
CA VAL A 73 -8.31 12.55 11.36
C VAL A 73 -8.48 12.59 12.86
N SER A 74 -7.41 12.97 13.54
CA SER A 74 -7.35 13.15 14.99
C SER A 74 -7.26 14.62 15.31
N VAL A 75 -8.10 15.10 16.23
CA VAL A 75 -8.07 16.51 16.66
C VAL A 75 -7.35 16.57 18.00
N ALA A 76 -6.44 17.52 18.19
CA ALA A 76 -5.71 17.75 19.43
C ALA A 76 -5.85 19.24 19.78
N PRO A 77 -6.90 19.63 20.52
CA PRO A 77 -7.15 21.02 20.85
C PRO A 77 -6.17 21.54 21.90
N GLY A 78 -5.80 22.82 21.78
CA GLY A 78 -5.01 23.54 22.78
C GLY A 78 -5.71 23.66 24.14
N ALA A 79 -4.92 23.97 25.18
CA ALA A 79 -5.39 24.00 26.56
C ALA A 79 -6.56 24.97 26.81
N SER A 80 -6.75 26.04 26.01
CA SER A 80 -7.84 27.00 26.20
C SER A 80 -9.21 26.50 25.73
N PHE A 81 -9.24 25.39 24.98
CA PHE A 81 -10.46 24.72 24.51
C PHE A 81 -10.89 23.56 25.39
N LEU A 82 -10.08 23.18 26.38
CA LEU A 82 -10.35 22.08 27.30
C LEU A 82 -10.94 22.59 28.62
N ASP A 83 -11.74 21.76 29.28
CA ASP A 83 -12.23 22.05 30.63
C ASP A 83 -11.06 22.04 31.65
N SER A 84 -11.29 22.56 32.85
CA SER A 84 -10.36 22.58 33.98
C SER A 84 -9.72 21.23 34.33
N GLY A 85 -10.36 20.12 33.92
CA GLY A 85 -9.83 18.75 34.04
C GLY A 85 -8.98 18.25 32.87
N GLY A 86 -8.87 19.02 31.77
CA GLY A 86 -8.00 18.72 30.62
C GLY A 86 -8.42 17.55 29.73
N ALA A 87 -9.54 16.87 30.01
CA ALA A 87 -9.96 15.66 29.30
C ALA A 87 -11.05 15.92 28.24
N ASP A 88 -11.93 16.89 28.50
CA ASP A 88 -13.12 17.15 27.70
C ASP A 88 -13.13 18.57 27.13
N LEU A 89 -13.83 18.75 26.02
CA LEU A 89 -14.00 20.05 25.39
C LEU A 89 -14.85 21.00 26.24
N ALA A 90 -14.32 22.19 26.50
CA ALA A 90 -15.02 23.26 27.23
C ALA A 90 -16.19 23.85 26.44
N ARG A 91 -16.17 23.76 25.09
CA ARG A 91 -17.19 24.29 24.19
C ARG A 91 -17.34 23.39 22.95
N GLU A 92 -18.49 23.49 22.27
CA GLU A 92 -18.69 22.78 21.01
C GLU A 92 -17.66 23.23 19.96
N MET A 93 -17.01 22.25 19.33
CA MET A 93 -16.01 22.46 18.29
C MET A 93 -16.41 21.68 17.05
N THR A 94 -16.30 22.31 15.89
CA THR A 94 -16.48 21.63 14.61
C THR A 94 -15.21 21.74 13.79
N VAL A 95 -14.75 20.59 13.28
CA VAL A 95 -13.62 20.51 12.37
C VAL A 95 -14.12 20.16 10.99
N LEU A 96 -13.73 20.95 10.01
CA LEU A 96 -14.05 20.77 8.60
C LEU A 96 -12.80 20.35 7.83
N VAL A 97 -12.92 19.30 7.04
CA VAL A 97 -11.84 18.76 6.19
C VAL A 97 -12.31 18.76 4.75
N SER A 98 -11.61 19.49 3.89
CA SER A 98 -11.92 19.61 2.46
C SER A 98 -10.65 19.44 1.62
N PRO A 99 -10.67 18.67 0.52
CA PRO A 99 -11.79 17.89 0.00
C PRO A 99 -11.98 16.57 0.75
N SER A 100 -13.23 16.16 0.96
CA SER A 100 -13.58 14.85 1.54
C SER A 100 -14.86 14.30 0.93
N ILE A 101 -14.96 12.97 0.83
CA ILE A 101 -16.04 12.27 0.13
C ILE A 101 -17.07 11.70 1.11
N ALA A 102 -16.60 11.11 2.22
CA ALA A 102 -17.46 10.41 3.17
C ALA A 102 -17.98 11.33 4.29
N ARG A 103 -17.07 12.03 4.98
CA ARG A 103 -17.40 12.98 6.05
C ARG A 103 -16.55 14.23 5.95
N THR A 104 -17.22 15.36 5.74
CA THR A 104 -16.59 16.69 5.60
C THR A 104 -16.53 17.46 6.90
N LYS A 105 -17.43 17.17 7.84
CA LYS A 105 -17.48 17.84 9.14
C LYS A 105 -17.55 16.85 10.28
N LEU A 106 -16.78 17.11 11.32
CA LEU A 106 -16.88 16.48 12.63
C LEU A 106 -17.38 17.52 13.62
N VAL A 107 -18.56 17.27 14.20
CA VAL A 107 -19.11 18.11 15.27
C VAL A 107 -18.83 17.42 16.59
N LEU A 108 -18.07 18.08 17.46
CA LEU A 108 -17.70 17.64 18.79
C LEU A 108 -18.50 18.46 19.81
N PRO A 109 -19.54 17.87 20.43
CA PRO A 109 -20.31 18.55 21.46
C PRO A 109 -19.45 18.91 22.67
N GLN A 110 -19.85 19.96 23.40
CA GLN A 110 -19.27 20.29 24.70
C GLN A 110 -19.30 19.08 25.65
N GLY A 111 -18.24 18.89 26.42
CA GLY A 111 -18.10 17.77 27.37
C GLY A 111 -17.79 16.43 26.71
N THR A 112 -17.48 16.42 25.41
CA THR A 112 -17.01 15.22 24.72
C THR A 112 -15.49 15.16 24.79
N SER A 113 -14.96 13.97 25.07
CA SER A 113 -13.53 13.73 24.99
C SER A 113 -13.06 13.75 23.53
N VAL A 114 -11.81 14.11 23.34
CA VAL A 114 -11.17 14.15 22.03
C VAL A 114 -11.30 12.78 21.33
N THR A 115 -11.80 12.78 20.09
CA THR A 115 -12.02 11.56 19.29
C THR A 115 -11.37 11.70 17.93
N THR A 116 -11.06 10.54 17.33
CA THR A 116 -10.65 10.43 15.93
C THR A 116 -11.85 10.09 15.05
N PHE A 117 -11.74 10.34 13.74
CA PHE A 117 -12.74 9.90 12.78
C PHE A 117 -12.14 9.56 11.42
N ASP A 118 -12.72 8.54 10.79
CA ASP A 118 -12.35 8.15 9.44
C ASP A 118 -13.07 9.00 8.39
N THR A 119 -12.30 9.49 7.44
CA THR A 119 -12.79 10.12 6.22
C THR A 119 -12.03 9.61 4.99
N GLN A 120 -12.54 9.96 3.82
CA GLN A 120 -11.94 9.61 2.54
C GLN A 120 -11.66 10.88 1.76
N VAL A 121 -10.45 11.00 1.25
CA VAL A 121 -10.01 12.13 0.42
C VAL A 121 -9.80 11.66 -1.01
N LEU A 122 -10.13 12.54 -1.96
CA LEU A 122 -9.87 12.27 -3.37
C LEU A 122 -8.42 12.65 -3.69
N LEU A 123 -7.71 11.72 -4.32
CA LEU A 123 -6.38 11.93 -4.84
C LEU A 123 -6.46 12.36 -6.30
N ASP A 124 -5.66 13.34 -6.71
CA ASP A 124 -5.38 13.57 -8.13
C ASP A 124 -4.07 12.86 -8.49
N GLY A 125 -4.05 12.08 -9.58
CA GLY A 125 -2.87 11.32 -9.93
C GLY A 125 -3.06 10.32 -11.06
N GLN A 126 -1.95 9.71 -11.44
CA GLN A 126 -1.86 8.82 -12.61
C GLN A 126 -1.55 7.39 -12.18
N ALA A 127 -2.59 6.63 -11.83
CA ALA A 127 -2.47 5.21 -11.49
C ALA A 127 -1.85 4.35 -12.62
N GLY A 128 -1.93 4.83 -13.88
CA GLY A 128 -1.36 4.14 -15.05
C GLY A 128 0.18 4.09 -15.11
N ARG A 129 0.88 4.82 -14.23
CA ARG A 129 2.36 4.89 -14.22
C ARG A 129 3.02 3.92 -13.23
N TRP A 130 2.26 2.94 -12.73
CA TRP A 130 2.77 1.92 -11.82
C TRP A 130 4.10 1.30 -12.34
N PRO A 131 5.13 1.12 -11.49
CA PRO A 131 5.18 1.38 -10.04
C PRO A 131 5.63 2.81 -9.66
N PHE A 132 5.77 3.72 -10.63
CA PHE A 132 6.16 5.13 -10.42
C PHE A 132 4.94 6.05 -10.38
N ASP A 133 3.82 5.55 -9.86
CA ASP A 133 2.60 6.30 -9.64
C ASP A 133 2.81 7.36 -8.54
N ARG A 134 2.25 8.54 -8.78
CA ARG A 134 2.24 9.67 -7.85
C ARG A 134 0.83 10.20 -7.73
N PHE A 135 0.47 10.53 -6.51
CA PHE A 135 -0.83 11.08 -6.16
C PHE A 135 -0.63 12.34 -5.33
N VAL A 136 -1.45 13.36 -5.58
CA VAL A 136 -1.37 14.65 -4.91
C VAL A 136 -2.76 15.05 -4.46
N VAL A 137 -2.83 15.66 -3.28
CA VAL A 137 -3.99 16.41 -2.79
C VAL A 137 -3.58 17.89 -2.74
N ASP A 138 -4.25 18.72 -3.53
CA ASP A 138 -3.95 20.15 -3.66
C ASP A 138 -5.23 20.99 -3.85
N PRO A 139 -5.59 21.85 -2.89
CA PRO A 139 -5.14 21.92 -1.50
C PRO A 139 -5.96 21.00 -0.58
N LEU A 140 -5.32 20.44 0.46
CA LEU A 140 -6.01 19.92 1.63
C LEU A 140 -6.20 21.07 2.63
N VAL A 141 -7.45 21.44 2.86
CA VAL A 141 -7.86 22.54 3.74
C VAL A 141 -8.53 21.95 4.98
N VAL A 142 -8.00 22.31 6.15
CA VAL A 142 -8.58 21.95 7.44
C VAL A 142 -8.88 23.22 8.21
N THR A 143 -10.08 23.29 8.76
CA THR A 143 -10.53 24.47 9.53
C THR A 143 -11.27 24.02 10.77
N ALA A 144 -10.82 24.49 11.93
CA ALA A 144 -11.53 24.34 13.19
C ALA A 144 -12.29 25.62 13.53
N TYR A 145 -13.55 25.48 13.95
CA TYR A 145 -14.35 26.58 14.45
C TYR A 145 -15.18 26.15 15.66
N THR A 146 -15.52 27.10 16.51
CA THR A 146 -16.38 26.87 17.68
C THR A 146 -17.70 27.61 17.55
N GLY A 147 -18.75 27.07 18.16
CA GLY A 147 -20.09 27.64 18.11
C GLY A 147 -20.94 27.11 16.95
N SER A 148 -22.22 27.47 16.95
CA SER A 148 -23.19 27.05 15.94
C SER A 148 -24.02 28.24 15.42
N GLY A 149 -24.36 28.21 14.13
CA GLY A 149 -25.20 29.24 13.53
C GLY A 149 -24.47 30.57 13.30
N SER A 150 -24.92 31.64 13.98
CA SER A 150 -24.42 33.01 13.79
C SER A 150 -23.23 33.39 14.69
N ASP A 151 -22.83 32.51 15.62
CA ASP A 151 -21.73 32.74 16.57
C ASP A 151 -20.49 31.88 16.25
N VAL A 152 -20.25 31.65 14.96
CA VAL A 152 -19.12 30.84 14.50
C VAL A 152 -17.83 31.66 14.62
N GLN A 153 -16.91 31.19 15.45
CA GLN A 153 -15.55 31.73 15.57
C GLN A 153 -14.54 30.71 15.04
N THR A 154 -13.74 31.11 14.05
CA THR A 154 -12.65 30.30 13.50
C THR A 154 -11.41 30.43 14.38
N HIS A 155 -10.66 29.33 14.53
CA HIS A 155 -9.44 29.30 15.34
C HIS A 155 -8.23 28.92 14.48
N PRO A 156 -7.03 29.39 14.84
CA PRO A 156 -5.78 28.95 14.22
C PRO A 156 -5.69 27.42 14.26
N THR A 157 -5.66 26.81 13.07
CA THR A 157 -5.62 25.36 12.92
C THR A 157 -4.29 24.96 12.31
N ARG A 158 -3.54 24.11 13.00
CA ARG A 158 -2.31 23.50 12.47
C ARG A 158 -2.56 22.07 12.08
N VAL A 159 -2.08 21.67 10.92
CA VAL A 159 -2.25 20.38 10.30
C VAL A 159 -0.90 19.69 10.31
N LEU A 160 -0.87 18.52 10.93
CA LEU A 160 0.26 17.60 10.87
C LEU A 160 -0.19 16.41 10.03
N VAL A 161 0.53 16.11 8.96
CA VAL A 161 0.25 14.94 8.14
C VAL A 161 1.14 13.81 8.61
N ASP A 162 0.53 12.71 9.02
CA ASP A 162 1.22 11.51 9.49
C ASP A 162 1.09 10.40 8.43
N GLY A 163 2.22 9.75 8.15
CA GLY A 163 2.52 9.25 6.81
C GLY A 163 2.81 7.76 6.69
N GLU A 164 2.49 6.93 7.68
CA GLU A 164 2.76 5.48 7.61
C GLU A 164 1.56 4.68 7.06
N ALA A 165 1.29 4.80 5.76
CA ALA A 165 0.43 3.83 5.07
C ALA A 165 1.29 2.66 4.54
N GLU A 166 0.87 1.42 4.79
CA GLU A 166 1.58 0.20 4.36
C GLU A 166 1.90 0.28 2.85
N ASP A 167 3.19 0.29 2.50
CA ASP A 167 3.77 0.45 1.15
C ASP A 167 3.83 1.85 0.52
N TRP A 168 3.43 2.91 1.23
CA TRP A 168 3.44 4.29 0.73
C TRP A 168 4.31 5.20 1.58
N THR A 169 4.81 6.24 0.93
CA THR A 169 5.53 7.33 1.55
C THR A 169 4.76 8.62 1.27
N VAL A 170 4.65 9.45 2.31
CA VAL A 170 3.90 10.70 2.26
C VAL A 170 4.89 11.85 2.43
N GLY A 171 4.85 12.79 1.48
CA GLY A 171 5.50 14.08 1.61
C GLY A 171 4.44 15.15 1.84
N ASP A 172 4.71 16.08 2.75
CA ASP A 172 3.88 17.26 2.99
C ASP A 172 4.63 18.55 2.63
N ASP A 173 3.93 19.44 1.94
CA ASP A 173 4.37 20.81 1.67
C ASP A 173 3.32 21.76 2.24
N VAL A 174 3.67 22.51 3.28
CA VAL A 174 2.79 23.52 3.87
C VAL A 174 2.72 24.72 2.92
N LEU A 175 1.53 24.99 2.34
CA LEU A 175 1.35 26.05 1.35
C LEU A 175 1.06 27.42 1.99
N SER A 176 0.42 27.45 3.16
CA SER A 176 0.07 28.67 3.88
C SER A 176 0.36 28.49 5.37
N ALA A 177 1.40 29.14 5.90
CA ALA A 177 1.83 29.04 7.30
C ALA A 177 1.72 30.36 8.09
N ASP A 178 1.27 31.46 7.47
CA ASP A 178 1.43 32.80 8.04
C ASP A 178 0.09 33.53 8.25
N GLY A 179 -0.34 33.60 9.52
CA GLY A 179 -1.35 34.57 9.99
C GLY A 179 -2.79 34.41 9.49
N GLN A 180 -3.19 33.25 8.99
CA GLN A 180 -4.57 32.94 8.58
C GLN A 180 -5.16 31.87 9.52
N ASP A 181 -6.45 31.99 9.87
CA ASP A 181 -7.18 30.98 10.67
C ASP A 181 -7.37 29.63 9.93
N VAL A 182 -6.95 29.56 8.67
CA VAL A 182 -7.09 28.40 7.77
C VAL A 182 -5.70 28.02 7.27
N GLN A 183 -5.31 26.76 7.50
CA GLN A 183 -4.09 26.20 6.95
C GLN A 183 -4.40 25.35 5.70
N GLU A 184 -3.64 25.62 4.65
CA GLU A 184 -3.65 24.85 3.41
C GLU A 184 -2.38 24.02 3.33
N VAL A 185 -2.53 22.71 3.17
CA VAL A 185 -1.42 21.75 3.04
C VAL A 185 -1.54 21.04 1.70
N ARG A 186 -0.41 20.90 1.01
CA ARG A 186 -0.29 19.99 -0.13
C ARG A 186 0.28 18.67 0.37
N VAL A 187 -0.40 17.58 0.03
CA VAL A 187 0.05 16.23 0.39
C VAL A 187 0.38 15.47 -0.88
N GLU A 188 1.64 15.05 -1.02
CA GLU A 188 2.08 14.15 -2.09
C GLU A 188 2.25 12.74 -1.52
N VAL A 189 1.69 11.75 -2.20
CA VAL A 189 1.74 10.34 -1.83
C VAL A 189 2.37 9.57 -2.97
N HIS A 190 3.45 8.84 -2.67
CA HIS A 190 4.14 8.01 -3.64
C HIS A 190 4.51 6.64 -3.06
N ARG A 191 4.87 5.71 -3.92
CA ARG A 191 5.27 4.36 -3.51
C ARG A 191 6.52 4.39 -2.63
N SER A 192 6.54 3.51 -1.63
CA SER A 192 7.75 3.26 -0.83
C SER A 192 8.89 2.75 -1.70
N GLY A 193 10.13 2.99 -1.26
CA GLY A 193 11.32 2.45 -1.94
C GLY A 193 11.31 0.91 -2.04
N GLY A 194 10.74 0.23 -1.05
CA GLY A 194 10.65 -1.22 -0.99
C GLY A 194 9.92 -1.84 -2.19
N ILE A 195 8.73 -1.31 -2.53
CA ILE A 195 7.96 -1.83 -3.67
C ILE A 195 8.62 -1.52 -5.02
N LEU A 196 9.34 -0.40 -5.13
CA LEU A 196 10.11 -0.06 -6.33
C LEU A 196 11.26 -1.07 -6.55
N VAL A 197 12.00 -1.40 -5.49
CA VAL A 197 13.05 -2.42 -5.51
C VAL A 197 12.49 -3.79 -5.87
N TYR A 198 11.41 -4.21 -5.21
CA TYR A 198 10.75 -5.48 -5.50
C TYR A 198 10.32 -5.58 -6.97
N SER A 199 9.71 -4.52 -7.50
CA SER A 199 9.28 -4.45 -8.90
C SER A 199 10.46 -4.52 -9.87
N ALA A 200 11.57 -3.81 -9.59
CA ALA A 200 12.78 -3.88 -10.39
C ALA A 200 13.40 -5.29 -10.39
N LEU A 201 13.38 -5.97 -9.24
CA LEU A 201 13.89 -7.33 -9.08
C LEU A 201 13.07 -8.35 -9.88
N LEU A 202 11.73 -8.23 -9.86
CA LEU A 202 10.83 -9.03 -10.70
C LEU A 202 11.09 -8.79 -12.20
N LEU A 203 11.24 -7.53 -12.60
CA LEU A 203 11.53 -7.17 -13.99
C LEU A 203 12.87 -7.77 -14.44
N ALA A 204 13.90 -7.68 -13.60
CA ALA A 204 15.19 -8.31 -13.86
C ALA A 204 15.09 -9.83 -14.01
N MET A 205 14.32 -10.49 -13.14
CA MET A 205 14.06 -11.92 -13.23
C MET A 205 13.40 -12.30 -14.57
N MET A 206 12.38 -11.55 -15.00
CA MET A 206 11.71 -11.79 -16.28
C MET A 206 12.66 -11.67 -17.47
N VAL A 207 13.52 -10.65 -17.46
CA VAL A 207 14.51 -10.41 -18.52
C VAL A 207 15.56 -11.53 -18.56
N ILE A 208 16.04 -11.98 -17.40
CA ILE A 208 17.00 -13.10 -17.30
C ILE A 208 16.39 -14.38 -17.89
N LEU A 209 15.16 -14.73 -17.51
CA LEU A 209 14.47 -15.91 -18.02
C LEU A 209 14.24 -15.83 -19.53
N ALA A 210 13.82 -14.68 -20.05
CA ALA A 210 13.64 -14.47 -21.48
C ALA A 210 14.97 -14.62 -22.25
N ALA A 211 16.08 -14.07 -21.72
CA ALA A 211 17.40 -14.20 -22.33
C ALA A 211 17.90 -15.65 -22.32
N LEU A 212 17.68 -16.38 -21.23
CA LEU A 212 17.98 -17.82 -21.14
C LEU A 212 17.15 -18.64 -22.16
N ALA A 213 15.85 -18.36 -22.27
CA ALA A 213 14.98 -19.02 -23.24
C ALA A 213 15.43 -18.74 -24.69
N ALA A 214 15.72 -17.49 -25.01
CA ALA A 214 16.26 -17.10 -26.31
C ALA A 214 17.60 -17.80 -26.60
N PHE A 215 18.49 -17.89 -25.62
CA PHE A 215 19.76 -18.59 -25.75
C PHE A 215 19.58 -20.07 -26.08
N VAL A 216 18.72 -20.76 -25.32
CA VAL A 216 18.41 -22.17 -25.54
C VAL A 216 17.79 -22.37 -26.92
N SER A 217 16.86 -21.51 -27.32
CA SER A 217 16.25 -21.52 -28.66
C SER A 217 17.29 -21.40 -29.78
N ILE A 218 18.23 -20.46 -29.66
CA ILE A 218 19.32 -20.28 -30.64
C ILE A 218 20.25 -21.50 -30.69
N GLN A 219 20.60 -22.10 -29.53
CA GLN A 219 21.44 -23.31 -29.49
C GLN A 219 20.76 -24.51 -30.14
N THR A 220 19.46 -24.67 -29.92
CA THR A 220 18.63 -25.72 -30.54
C THR A 220 18.52 -25.51 -32.05
N ALA A 221 18.23 -24.29 -32.50
CA ALA A 221 18.13 -23.96 -33.93
C ALA A 221 19.47 -24.18 -34.68
N ARG A 222 20.61 -23.91 -34.03
CA ARG A 222 21.95 -24.18 -34.57
C ARG A 222 22.34 -25.67 -34.56
N ARG A 223 21.38 -26.59 -34.38
CA ARG A 223 21.54 -28.06 -34.43
C ARG A 223 22.66 -28.60 -33.53
N ARG A 224 22.94 -27.93 -32.40
CA ARG A 224 24.04 -28.35 -31.52
C ARG A 224 23.64 -29.34 -30.42
N ARG A 225 22.33 -29.57 -30.20
CA ARG A 225 21.80 -30.64 -29.34
C ARG A 225 20.46 -31.14 -29.84
N VAL A 226 20.26 -32.46 -29.81
CA VAL A 226 18.97 -33.11 -30.04
C VAL A 226 18.14 -32.90 -28.78
N VAL A 227 17.02 -32.20 -28.88
CA VAL A 227 16.11 -32.04 -27.75
C VAL A 227 15.34 -33.35 -27.62
N HIS A 228 15.54 -34.06 -26.51
CA HIS A 228 14.77 -35.28 -26.23
C HIS A 228 13.32 -34.89 -25.97
N THR A 229 12.42 -35.29 -26.87
CA THR A 229 10.98 -35.01 -26.82
C THR A 229 10.36 -35.40 -25.46
N ASP A 230 10.90 -36.43 -24.79
CA ASP A 230 10.44 -36.90 -23.48
C ASP A 230 10.54 -35.84 -22.37
N MET A 231 11.58 -35.02 -22.38
CA MET A 231 11.77 -33.99 -21.33
C MET A 231 10.81 -32.81 -21.51
N LEU A 232 10.51 -32.43 -22.76
CA LEU A 232 9.54 -31.38 -23.09
C LEU A 232 8.12 -31.78 -22.68
N GLY A 233 7.76 -33.05 -22.89
CA GLY A 233 6.46 -33.58 -22.46
C GLY A 233 6.26 -33.45 -20.95
N TRP A 234 7.29 -33.77 -20.16
CA TRP A 234 7.23 -33.67 -18.70
C TRP A 234 7.16 -32.21 -18.21
N MET A 235 7.91 -31.30 -18.82
CA MET A 235 7.87 -29.87 -18.48
C MET A 235 6.51 -29.24 -18.82
N ALA A 236 5.92 -29.59 -19.97
CA ALA A 236 4.56 -29.17 -20.32
C ALA A 236 3.53 -29.72 -19.33
N ALA A 237 3.66 -30.99 -18.92
CA ALA A 237 2.79 -31.60 -17.92
C ALA A 237 2.88 -30.90 -16.55
N MET A 238 4.08 -30.52 -16.10
CA MET A 238 4.27 -29.75 -14.85
C MET A 238 3.64 -28.36 -14.92
N VAL A 239 3.72 -27.67 -16.07
CA VAL A 239 3.07 -26.36 -16.27
C VAL A 239 1.55 -26.50 -16.21
N PHE A 240 0.97 -27.50 -16.89
CA PHE A 240 -0.46 -27.78 -16.78
C PHE A 240 -0.87 -28.18 -15.36
N ALA A 241 -0.06 -28.96 -14.66
CA ALA A 241 -0.33 -29.33 -13.27
C ALA A 241 -0.31 -28.13 -12.31
N VAL A 242 0.58 -27.15 -12.52
CA VAL A 242 0.66 -25.93 -11.71
C VAL A 242 -0.47 -24.94 -12.03
N ILE A 243 -0.88 -24.83 -13.30
CA ILE A 243 -1.96 -23.90 -13.71
C ILE A 243 -3.35 -24.41 -13.27
N GLN A 244 -3.51 -25.71 -13.03
CA GLN A 244 -4.82 -26.32 -12.76
C GLN A 244 -5.47 -26.07 -11.37
N PRO A 245 -4.80 -25.68 -10.26
CA PRO A 245 -5.50 -25.49 -8.99
C PRO A 245 -5.96 -24.06 -8.67
N SER A 246 -5.48 -23.01 -9.37
CA SER A 246 -5.61 -21.64 -8.85
C SER A 246 -6.86 -20.85 -9.28
N MET A 247 -7.70 -21.37 -10.19
CA MET A 247 -8.81 -20.57 -10.76
C MET A 247 -10.23 -20.89 -10.29
N SER A 248 -10.51 -21.92 -9.47
CA SER A 248 -11.93 -22.16 -9.08
C SER A 248 -12.23 -22.97 -7.81
N VAL A 249 -11.25 -23.43 -7.01
CA VAL A 249 -11.52 -24.37 -5.90
C VAL A 249 -11.18 -23.84 -4.48
N CYS A 250 -10.68 -22.60 -4.34
CA CYS A 250 -10.43 -22.02 -3.00
C CYS A 250 -11.49 -21.04 -2.48
N THR A 251 -12.51 -20.66 -3.27
CA THR A 251 -13.61 -19.81 -2.74
C THR A 251 -14.88 -20.57 -2.33
N THR A 252 -14.96 -21.89 -2.58
CA THR A 252 -16.11 -22.72 -2.11
C THR A 252 -15.74 -23.97 -1.30
N ARG A 253 -14.46 -24.34 -1.16
CA ARG A 253 -14.08 -25.55 -0.41
C ARG A 253 -13.62 -25.34 1.04
N ARG A 254 -13.39 -24.10 1.49
CA ARG A 254 -13.20 -23.81 2.93
C ARG A 254 -14.50 -23.78 3.75
N ARG A 255 -15.69 -23.77 3.12
CA ARG A 255 -16.99 -23.82 3.82
C ARG A 255 -17.69 -25.19 3.85
N ARG A 256 -17.14 -26.23 3.19
CA ARG A 256 -17.73 -27.59 3.20
C ARG A 256 -16.95 -28.65 3.99
N ALA A 257 -15.74 -28.35 4.47
CA ALA A 257 -14.98 -29.30 5.30
C ALA A 257 -15.41 -29.31 6.79
N VAL A 258 -16.09 -28.27 7.27
CA VAL A 258 -16.43 -28.12 8.70
C VAL A 258 -17.66 -28.95 9.14
N TRP A 259 -18.54 -29.37 8.21
CA TRP A 259 -19.78 -30.10 8.57
C TRP A 259 -19.64 -31.62 8.52
N ILE A 260 -18.59 -32.16 7.90
CA ILE A 260 -18.40 -33.62 7.79
C ILE A 260 -17.71 -34.20 9.03
N ASP A 261 -16.90 -33.41 9.75
CA ASP A 261 -16.28 -33.87 11.00
C ASP A 261 -17.24 -33.90 12.20
N THR A 262 -18.33 -33.14 12.17
CA THR A 262 -19.27 -33.10 13.30
C THR A 262 -20.22 -34.32 13.33
N ASN A 263 -20.50 -34.94 12.18
CA ASN A 263 -21.39 -36.12 12.11
C ASN A 263 -20.65 -37.45 12.32
N ALA A 264 -19.35 -37.52 12.03
CA ALA A 264 -18.54 -38.70 12.35
C ALA A 264 -18.24 -38.79 13.86
N ALA A 265 -18.01 -37.65 14.52
CA ALA A 265 -17.78 -37.60 15.96
C ALA A 265 -19.04 -37.91 16.81
N SER A 266 -20.24 -37.58 16.33
CA SER A 266 -21.49 -37.92 17.02
C SER A 266 -21.88 -39.39 16.86
N ALA A 267 -21.62 -40.00 15.69
CA ALA A 267 -21.82 -41.44 15.49
C ALA A 267 -20.89 -42.30 16.36
N ALA A 268 -19.63 -41.89 16.55
CA ALA A 268 -18.68 -42.60 17.42
C ALA A 268 -19.03 -42.51 18.92
N ARG A 269 -19.64 -41.40 19.37
CA ARG A 269 -20.10 -41.26 20.77
C ARG A 269 -21.34 -42.11 21.09
N ILE A 270 -22.24 -42.33 20.14
CA ILE A 270 -23.45 -43.15 20.37
C ILE A 270 -23.12 -44.64 20.43
N THR A 271 -22.14 -45.12 19.64
CA THR A 271 -21.70 -46.53 19.70
C THR A 271 -20.94 -46.86 20.99
N ILE A 272 -20.18 -45.92 21.56
CA ILE A 272 -19.46 -46.16 22.83
C ILE A 272 -20.42 -46.19 24.04
N ILE A 273 -21.49 -45.38 24.03
CA ILE A 273 -22.49 -45.39 25.12
C ILE A 273 -23.36 -46.66 25.03
N ALA A 274 -23.71 -47.12 23.83
CA ALA A 274 -24.49 -48.36 23.64
C ALA A 274 -23.72 -49.64 24.03
N ASN A 275 -22.38 -49.62 23.98
CA ASN A 275 -21.56 -50.76 24.41
C ASN A 275 -21.24 -50.75 25.92
N SER A 276 -21.39 -49.61 26.60
CA SER A 276 -21.14 -49.50 28.06
C SER A 276 -22.36 -49.80 28.94
N SER A 277 -23.55 -49.98 28.36
CA SER A 277 -24.77 -50.38 29.08
C SER A 277 -25.10 -51.87 28.92
N ALA A 278 -24.17 -52.66 28.38
CA ALA A 278 -24.31 -54.09 28.15
C ALA A 278 -23.31 -54.95 28.95
N GLU A 279 -22.59 -54.34 29.90
CA GLU A 279 -21.85 -55.02 30.97
C GLU A 279 -22.38 -54.60 32.35
#